data_AF-A0A2I1RAM0-F1
#
_entry.id   AF-A0A2I1RAM0-F1
#
_cell.length_a   1.000
_cell.length_b   1.000
_cell.length_c   1.000
_cell.angle_alpha   90.00
_cell.angle_beta   90.00
_cell.angle_gamma   90.00
#
_symmetry.space_group_name_H-M   'P 1'
#
loop_
_entity.id
_entity.type
_entity.pdbx_description
1 polymer ?
#
loop_
_entity_poly.entity_id
_entity_poly.type
_entity_poly.pdbx_seq_one_letter_code
_entity_poly.pdbx_strand_id
1 'polypeptide(L)'
;MTTTLTRLATAGASLVLTAGALAVGTSAAAAAPSAPSCDAGQRLVTSVVTAQSAASICQWNTDGALEYRGVARSTGNTLCIPVSEVHVQENGSGRAYYVAYNNGYKYLVFDGLGLSIVGPDGLLISSEDAIG
;
A
#
# COMPACT_ATOMS: atom_id res chain seq x y z
N MET A 1 -28.02 4.14 82.86
CA MET A 1 -28.16 2.68 83.03
C MET A 1 -27.16 1.98 82.12
N THR A 2 -26.41 1.04 82.69
CA THR A 2 -25.58 -0.04 82.13
C THR A 2 -26.31 -0.73 80.94
N THR A 3 -25.74 -1.34 79.88
CA THR A 3 -24.64 -2.30 79.64
C THR A 3 -24.65 -2.55 78.09
N THR A 4 -23.60 -2.75 77.28
CA THR A 4 -22.83 -3.99 76.93
C THR A 4 -22.33 -3.73 75.47
N LEU A 5 -21.03 -3.75 75.10
CA LEU A 5 -20.21 -4.88 74.60
C LEU A 5 -20.97 -5.77 73.55
N THR A 6 -20.50 -6.17 72.36
CA THR A 6 -19.16 -6.60 71.89
C THR A 6 -19.16 -6.75 70.35
N ARG A 7 -17.95 -6.74 69.77
CA ARG A 7 -17.49 -6.98 68.37
C ARG A 7 -18.13 -8.15 67.61
N LEU A 8 -18.08 -8.10 66.28
CA LEU A 8 -17.50 -9.17 65.43
C LEU A 8 -17.13 -8.66 64.03
N ALA A 9 -15.91 -9.01 63.62
CA ALA A 9 -15.32 -8.74 62.32
C ALA A 9 -15.87 -9.69 61.26
N THR A 10 -16.05 -9.23 60.03
CA THR A 10 -16.08 -10.11 58.86
C THR A 10 -15.51 -9.38 57.66
N ALA A 11 -14.48 -9.98 57.09
CA ALA A 11 -13.71 -9.51 55.96
C ALA A 11 -14.57 -9.43 54.69
N GLY A 12 -14.42 -8.34 53.94
CA GLY A 12 -14.84 -8.23 52.55
C GLY A 12 -13.65 -7.70 51.75
N ALA A 13 -12.89 -8.61 51.16
CA ALA A 13 -11.73 -8.30 50.34
C ALA A 13 -12.13 -7.40 49.17
N SER A 14 -11.57 -6.19 49.12
CA SER A 14 -11.69 -5.31 47.95
C SER A 14 -10.69 -5.77 46.89
N LEU A 15 -11.15 -6.59 45.94
CA LEU A 15 -10.43 -6.80 44.68
C LEU A 15 -10.55 -5.52 43.85
N VAL A 16 -9.57 -4.63 43.99
CA VAL A 16 -9.35 -3.55 43.03
C VAL A 16 -8.73 -4.18 41.78
N LEU A 17 -9.57 -4.39 40.76
CA LEU A 17 -9.13 -4.70 39.40
C LEU A 17 -8.31 -3.51 38.90
N THR A 18 -6.99 -3.63 38.96
CA THR A 18 -6.06 -2.72 38.30
C THR A 18 -6.35 -2.73 36.80
N ALA A 19 -6.56 -1.53 36.28
CA ALA A 19 -6.93 -1.25 34.90
C ALA A 19 -6.02 -2.01 33.92
N GLY A 20 -6.66 -2.81 33.06
CA GLY A 20 -6.05 -3.33 31.86
C GLY A 20 -5.69 -2.17 30.94
N ALA A 21 -4.43 -1.75 30.98
CA ALA A 21 -3.81 -1.07 29.85
C ALA A 21 -3.52 -2.14 28.80
N LEU A 22 -4.55 -2.47 28.00
CA LEU A 22 -4.35 -3.07 26.69
C LEU A 22 -3.60 -2.01 25.87
N ALA A 23 -2.27 -2.06 25.92
CA ALA A 23 -1.43 -1.48 24.91
C ALA A 23 -1.78 -2.20 23.60
N VAL A 24 -2.79 -1.69 22.90
CA VAL A 24 -3.00 -1.97 21.49
C VAL A 24 -1.86 -1.27 20.78
N GLY A 25 -0.67 -1.88 20.86
CA GLY A 25 0.37 -1.64 19.90
C GLY A 25 -0.24 -2.04 18.57
N THR A 26 -0.75 -1.05 17.85
CA THR A 26 -0.87 -1.17 16.40
C THR A 26 0.56 -1.32 15.92
N SER A 27 1.01 -2.57 15.86
CA SER A 27 2.05 -2.95 14.93
C SER A 27 1.50 -2.64 13.55
N ALA A 28 1.61 -1.37 13.14
CA ALA A 28 1.70 -1.04 11.75
C ALA A 28 2.94 -1.80 11.29
N ALA A 29 2.72 -3.02 10.77
CA ALA A 29 3.72 -3.67 9.97
C ALA A 29 4.00 -2.67 8.85
N ALA A 30 5.08 -1.91 9.00
CA ALA A 30 5.65 -1.16 7.92
C ALA A 30 6.11 -2.23 6.94
N ALA A 31 5.19 -2.65 6.07
CA ALA A 31 5.50 -3.46 4.92
C ALA A 31 6.70 -2.79 4.28
N ALA A 32 7.77 -3.57 4.09
CA ALA A 32 8.95 -3.12 3.38
C ALA A 32 8.52 -2.33 2.12
N PRO A 33 9.27 -1.31 1.69
CA PRO A 33 8.98 -0.57 0.47
C PRO A 33 9.18 -1.50 -0.74
N SER A 34 8.22 -2.38 -0.97
CA SER A 34 8.25 -3.36 -2.04
C SER A 34 7.11 -3.08 -2.99
N ALA A 35 7.43 -2.93 -4.26
CA ALA A 35 6.46 -2.88 -5.33
C ALA A 35 5.64 -4.18 -5.39
N PRO A 36 4.39 -4.13 -5.88
CA PRO A 36 3.54 -5.32 -6.00
C PRO A 36 4.21 -6.40 -6.86
N SER A 37 4.11 -7.66 -6.43
CA SER A 37 4.65 -8.79 -7.17
C SER A 37 3.81 -9.13 -8.41
N CYS A 38 4.47 -9.66 -9.43
CA CYS A 38 3.81 -10.26 -10.59
C CYS A 38 3.20 -11.62 -10.25
N ASP A 39 2.17 -12.01 -10.98
CA ASP A 39 1.53 -13.32 -10.82
C ASP A 39 2.39 -14.46 -11.40
N ALA A 40 2.04 -15.70 -11.05
CA ALA A 40 2.64 -16.88 -11.65
C ALA A 40 2.46 -16.87 -13.18
N GLY A 41 3.54 -17.17 -13.92
CA GLY A 41 3.52 -17.11 -15.38
C GLY A 41 3.79 -15.70 -15.95
N GLN A 42 4.01 -14.70 -15.09
CA GLN A 42 4.51 -13.39 -15.47
C GLN A 42 5.97 -13.21 -15.06
N ARG A 43 6.69 -12.32 -15.75
CA ARG A 43 8.00 -11.81 -15.36
C ARG A 43 7.92 -10.32 -15.01
N LEU A 44 8.70 -9.88 -14.03
CA LEU A 44 8.83 -8.46 -13.72
C LEU A 44 9.63 -7.77 -14.83
N VAL A 45 9.05 -6.71 -15.41
CA VAL A 45 9.72 -5.87 -16.42
C VAL A 45 10.38 -4.69 -15.74
N THR A 46 9.63 -3.99 -14.90
CA THR A 46 10.11 -2.86 -14.10
C THR A 46 9.24 -2.71 -12.86
N SER A 47 9.79 -2.08 -11.85
CA SER A 47 9.05 -1.63 -10.68
C SER A 47 9.50 -0.24 -10.25
N VAL A 48 8.61 0.45 -9.56
CA VAL A 48 8.87 1.73 -8.91
C VAL A 48 8.24 1.72 -7.53
N VAL A 49 8.99 2.22 -6.55
CA VAL A 49 8.49 2.45 -5.20
C VAL A 49 8.68 3.92 -4.90
N THR A 50 7.65 4.57 -4.41
CA THR A 50 7.65 5.99 -4.06
C THR A 50 7.17 6.17 -2.62
N ALA A 51 7.11 7.41 -2.15
CA ALA A 51 6.62 7.73 -0.81
C ALA A 51 5.14 7.35 -0.61
N GLN A 52 4.27 7.56 -1.61
CA GLN A 52 2.83 7.34 -1.45
C GLN A 52 2.29 6.17 -2.29
N SER A 53 3.03 5.74 -3.31
CA SER A 53 2.60 4.68 -4.24
C SER A 53 3.72 3.68 -4.53
N ALA A 54 3.36 2.49 -5.01
CA ALA A 54 4.31 1.59 -5.65
C ALA A 54 3.63 0.92 -6.84
N ALA A 55 4.39 0.66 -7.90
CA ALA A 55 3.86 0.02 -9.09
C ALA A 55 4.87 -0.94 -9.71
N SER A 56 4.34 -1.94 -10.40
CA SER A 56 5.10 -2.91 -11.17
C SER A 56 4.47 -3.07 -12.55
N ILE A 57 5.32 -3.22 -13.55
CA ILE A 57 4.93 -3.68 -14.87
C ILE A 57 5.34 -5.15 -14.99
N CYS A 58 4.36 -5.99 -15.22
CA CYS A 58 4.52 -7.43 -15.35
C CYS A 58 4.27 -7.83 -16.79
N GLN A 59 5.00 -8.82 -17.29
CA GLN A 59 4.82 -9.32 -18.64
C GLN A 59 4.47 -10.80 -18.61
N TRP A 60 3.40 -11.17 -19.29
CA TRP A 60 3.00 -12.56 -19.44
C TRP A 60 4.00 -13.33 -20.30
N ASN A 61 4.44 -14.50 -19.82
CA ASN A 61 5.41 -15.34 -20.55
C ASN A 61 4.79 -16.01 -21.79
N THR A 62 3.47 -16.08 -21.86
CA THR A 62 2.72 -16.75 -22.94
C THR A 62 2.68 -15.94 -24.23
N ASP A 63 2.42 -14.65 -24.14
CA ASP A 63 2.13 -13.76 -25.28
C ASP A 63 2.90 -12.43 -25.22
N GLY A 64 3.67 -12.19 -24.15
CA GLY A 64 4.41 -10.96 -23.96
C GLY A 64 3.55 -9.75 -23.61
N ALA A 65 2.26 -9.95 -23.28
CA ALA A 65 1.36 -8.87 -22.91
C ALA A 65 1.78 -8.24 -21.57
N LEU A 66 1.68 -6.91 -21.47
CA LEU A 66 2.08 -6.15 -20.28
C LEU A 66 0.87 -5.92 -19.38
N GLU A 67 1.06 -6.00 -18.07
CA GLU A 67 0.05 -5.74 -17.07
C GLU A 67 0.60 -4.75 -16.04
N TYR A 68 -0.22 -3.80 -15.62
CA TYR A 68 0.15 -2.84 -14.59
C TYR A 68 -0.47 -3.25 -13.26
N ARG A 69 0.35 -3.20 -12.21
CA ARG A 69 -0.06 -3.44 -10.83
C ARG A 69 0.42 -2.28 -10.00
N GLY A 70 -0.50 -1.54 -9.40
CA GLY A 70 -0.24 -0.42 -8.52
C GLY A 70 -0.80 -0.65 -7.13
N VAL A 71 -0.18 -0.04 -6.13
CA VAL A 71 -0.72 0.07 -4.77
C VAL A 71 -0.49 1.48 -4.26
N ALA A 72 -1.54 2.12 -3.77
CA ALA A 72 -1.45 3.35 -3.02
C ALA A 72 -1.03 2.99 -1.59
N ARG A 73 0.22 3.24 -1.23
CA ARG A 73 0.79 2.94 0.10
C ARG A 73 0.15 3.76 1.22
N SER A 74 -0.35 4.96 0.89
CA SER A 74 -1.07 5.82 1.84
C SER A 74 -2.40 5.22 2.31
N THR A 75 -3.08 4.44 1.46
CA THR A 75 -4.42 3.89 1.74
C THR A 75 -4.48 2.36 1.72
N GLY A 76 -3.42 1.69 1.25
CA GLY A 76 -3.39 0.25 0.99
C GLY A 76 -4.18 -0.18 -0.25
N ASN A 77 -4.78 0.74 -1.00
CA ASN A 77 -5.63 0.39 -2.13
C ASN A 77 -4.81 -0.15 -3.31
N THR A 78 -5.19 -1.32 -3.82
CA THR A 78 -4.53 -1.95 -4.97
C THR A 78 -5.30 -1.66 -6.26
N LEU A 79 -4.55 -1.52 -7.36
CA LEU A 79 -5.08 -1.30 -8.69
C LEU A 79 -4.36 -2.25 -9.65
N CYS A 80 -5.11 -3.15 -10.27
CA CYS A 80 -4.60 -3.97 -11.36
C CYS A 80 -5.28 -3.52 -12.65
N ILE A 81 -4.49 -3.12 -13.63
CA ILE A 81 -4.98 -2.65 -14.93
C ILE A 81 -4.74 -3.76 -15.96
N PRO A 82 -5.79 -4.19 -16.68
CA PRO A 82 -5.70 -5.30 -17.61
C PRO A 82 -4.74 -5.02 -18.78
N VAL A 83 -4.27 -6.11 -19.38
CA VAL A 83 -3.17 -6.04 -20.34
C VAL A 83 -3.43 -5.21 -21.59
N SER A 84 -4.69 -5.15 -22.02
CA SER A 84 -5.12 -4.40 -23.19
C SER A 84 -4.93 -2.89 -23.07
N GLU A 85 -4.62 -2.41 -21.86
CA GLU A 85 -4.51 -0.99 -21.55
C GLU A 85 -3.07 -0.58 -21.20
N VAL A 86 -2.07 -1.46 -21.34
CA VAL A 86 -0.68 -1.15 -20.99
C VAL A 86 0.21 -1.10 -22.24
N HIS A 87 0.85 0.04 -22.44
CA HIS A 87 1.67 0.30 -23.63
C HIS A 87 3.06 0.81 -23.24
N VAL A 88 4.08 0.35 -23.96
CA VAL A 88 5.43 0.90 -23.89
C VAL A 88 5.54 2.14 -24.79
N GLN A 89 6.20 3.19 -24.31
CA GLN A 89 6.50 4.40 -25.08
C GLN A 89 7.94 4.84 -24.86
N GLU A 90 8.48 5.66 -25.76
CA GLU A 90 9.87 6.15 -25.72
C GLU A 90 9.86 7.67 -25.54
N ASN A 91 10.63 8.19 -24.57
CA ASN A 91 10.63 9.62 -24.22
C ASN A 91 11.75 10.41 -24.93
N GLY A 92 12.05 10.08 -26.19
CA GLY A 92 13.09 10.72 -27.02
C GLY A 92 14.53 10.59 -26.51
N SER A 93 14.74 9.88 -25.39
CA SER A 93 16.01 9.71 -24.69
C SER A 93 16.53 8.26 -24.80
N GLY A 94 15.86 7.42 -25.60
CA GLY A 94 16.12 5.98 -25.68
C GLY A 94 15.66 5.20 -24.44
N ARG A 95 15.07 5.88 -23.44
CA ARG A 95 14.48 5.23 -22.27
C ARG A 95 12.99 5.01 -22.50
N ALA A 96 12.59 3.75 -22.35
CA ALA A 96 11.20 3.37 -22.35
C ALA A 96 10.52 3.80 -21.03
N TYR A 97 9.25 4.16 -21.13
CA TYR A 97 8.34 4.28 -20.01
C TYR A 97 7.04 3.55 -20.35
N TYR A 98 6.31 3.15 -19.33
CA TYR A 98 5.11 2.34 -19.50
C TYR A 98 3.89 3.19 -19.15
N VAL A 99 2.88 3.15 -20.01
CA VAL A 99 1.62 3.88 -19.81
C VAL A 99 0.50 2.87 -19.68
N ALA A 100 -0.11 2.82 -18.51
CA ALA A 100 -1.32 2.06 -18.28
C ALA A 100 -2.53 3.02 -18.30
N TYR A 101 -3.59 2.65 -19.01
CA TYR A 101 -4.83 3.41 -19.07
C TYR A 101 -5.88 2.74 -18.20
N ASN A 102 -6.67 3.49 -17.45
CA ASN A 102 -7.83 2.93 -16.76
C ASN A 102 -8.87 4.01 -16.51
N ASN A 103 -10.10 3.82 -16.98
CA ASN A 103 -11.20 4.78 -16.76
C ASN A 103 -10.83 6.25 -17.10
N GLY A 104 -10.04 6.46 -18.16
CA GLY A 104 -9.56 7.78 -18.59
C GLY A 104 -8.30 8.28 -17.86
N TYR A 105 -7.88 7.64 -16.78
CA TYR A 105 -6.61 7.92 -16.13
C TYR A 105 -5.45 7.32 -16.90
N LYS A 106 -4.27 7.94 -16.78
CA LYS A 106 -3.00 7.40 -17.28
C LYS A 106 -2.02 7.26 -16.12
N TYR A 107 -1.40 6.10 -16.03
CA TYR A 107 -0.35 5.80 -15.06
C TYR A 107 0.96 5.61 -15.82
N LEU A 108 1.88 6.54 -15.64
CA LEU A 108 3.17 6.59 -16.32
C LEU A 108 4.23 6.06 -15.37
N VAL A 109 4.75 4.86 -15.65
CA VAL A 109 5.83 4.24 -14.88
C VAL A 109 7.14 4.46 -15.59
N PHE A 110 8.03 5.21 -14.96
CA PHE A 110 9.39 5.44 -15.42
C PHE A 110 10.32 4.50 -14.66
N ASP A 111 10.99 3.61 -15.39
CA ASP A 111 11.81 2.54 -14.83
C ASP A 111 12.84 3.04 -13.82
N GLY A 112 12.63 2.71 -12.54
CA GLY A 112 13.45 3.14 -11.40
C GLY A 112 13.50 4.66 -11.14
N LEU A 113 12.71 5.47 -11.84
CA LEU A 113 12.76 6.93 -11.75
C LEU A 113 11.55 7.51 -11.01
N GLY A 114 10.34 7.03 -11.31
CA GLY A 114 9.15 7.62 -10.72
C GLY A 114 7.84 7.13 -11.32
N LEU A 115 6.75 7.64 -10.75
CA LEU A 115 5.37 7.38 -11.17
C LEU A 115 4.66 8.71 -11.37
N SER A 116 3.99 8.88 -12.50
CA SER A 116 3.08 10.01 -12.71
C SER A 116 1.68 9.52 -13.01
N ILE A 117 0.67 10.17 -12.45
CA ILE A 117 -0.74 9.87 -12.66
C ILE A 117 -1.39 11.09 -13.31
N VAL A 118 -2.00 10.89 -14.47
CA VAL A 118 -2.72 11.92 -15.22
C VAL A 118 -4.21 11.57 -15.19
N GLY A 119 -5.04 12.57 -14.91
CA GLY A 119 -6.48 12.44 -14.86
C GLY A 119 -7.15 12.33 -16.23
N PRO A 120 -8.45 12.00 -16.25
CA PRO A 120 -9.25 11.95 -17.47
C PRO A 120 -9.39 13.31 -18.18
N ASP A 121 -9.20 14.40 -17.44
CA ASP A 121 -9.13 15.77 -17.94
C ASP A 121 -7.76 16.13 -18.56
N GLY A 122 -6.80 15.21 -18.50
CA GLY A 122 -5.43 15.42 -18.96
C GLY A 122 -4.55 16.19 -17.96
N LEU A 123 -5.05 16.49 -16.77
CA LEU A 123 -4.27 17.18 -15.74
C LEU A 123 -3.40 16.21 -14.94
N LEU A 124 -2.20 16.64 -14.58
CA LEU A 124 -1.32 15.89 -13.71
C LEU A 124 -1.92 15.87 -12.29
N ILE A 125 -2.25 14.67 -11.80
CA ILE A 125 -2.80 14.45 -10.46
C ILE A 125 -1.69 14.21 -9.45
N SER A 126 -0.71 13.39 -9.84
CA SER A 126 0.41 13.02 -8.99
C SER A 126 1.67 12.86 -9.82
N SER A 127 2.80 13.27 -9.27
CA SER A 127 4.12 12.94 -9.80
C SER A 127 5.03 12.68 -8.61
N GLU A 128 5.49 11.44 -8.52
CA GLU A 128 6.21 10.92 -7.37
C GLU A 128 7.55 10.37 -7.83
N ASP A 129 8.63 10.82 -7.19
CA ASP A 129 9.96 10.28 -7.43
C ASP A 129 10.13 8.90 -6.75
N ALA A 130 10.92 8.04 -7.38
CA ALA A 130 11.32 6.78 -6.79
C ALA A 130 12.11 7.02 -5.49
N ILE A 131 11.74 6.31 -4.43
CA ILE A 131 12.54 6.19 -3.22
C ILE A 131 13.36 4.92 -3.38
N GLY A 132 14.66 5.09 -3.65
CA GLY A 132 15.63 3.99 -3.68
C GLY A 132 15.91 3.46 -2.28
#